data_AF-A0A178MJS2-F1
#
_entry.id   AF-A0A178MJS2-F1
#
_cell.length_a   1.000
_cell.length_b   1.000
_cell.length_c   1.000
_cell.angle_alpha   90.00
_cell.angle_beta   90.00
_cell.angle_gamma   90.00
#
_symmetry.space_group_name_H-M   'P 1'
#
loop_
_entity.id
_entity.type
_entity.pdbx_description
1 polymer ?
#
loop_
_entity_poly.entity_id
_entity_poly.type
_entity_poly.pdbx_seq_one_letter_code
_entity_poly.pdbx_strand_id
1 'polypeptide(L)'
;MWTQSRVLRYQGAIHQGVNAFTDAETAYQGALDAARTGRFRALEGEALISRGDLRRLQGRDDDGRKDLDRALALFDAEGLPREAAAARFRIGSLELERNRPHVAEPILRQVLQAGPVADRLTLAHAHRYLGGIDRDRGDRVAARDHFEAAATTYRSLDSPLGQANVADDLGRLELAAGNAAAAKRWFGDAEILYRRAGDTVWEGKAKAKREEAERALAAGKSVVVAPVPVVAPPPPVPPVVQPPERSLEPAEKPSLSDRLVDALIEELPKIIIGVVVSLLSLLGIWLYSRLKKVVSD
;
A
#
# COMPACT_ATOMS: atom_id res chain seq x y z
N MET A 1 -23.74 6.48 5.57
CA MET A 1 -22.79 6.21 4.47
C MET A 1 -21.36 6.67 4.75
N TRP A 2 -21.07 7.96 4.96
CA TRP A 2 -19.69 8.42 5.21
C TRP A 2 -19.01 7.74 6.42
N THR A 3 -19.65 7.82 7.59
CA THR A 3 -19.15 7.20 8.83
C THR A 3 -19.06 5.68 8.69
N GLN A 4 -20.04 5.08 8.04
CA GLN A 4 -20.10 3.64 7.79
C GLN A 4 -18.90 3.16 6.97
N SER A 5 -18.55 3.87 5.88
CA SER A 5 -17.37 3.54 5.07
C SER A 5 -16.08 3.55 5.90
N ARG A 6 -15.88 4.57 6.74
CA ARG A 6 -14.71 4.67 7.61
C ARG A 6 -14.67 3.56 8.66
N VAL A 7 -15.79 3.28 9.32
CA VAL A 7 -15.88 2.22 10.34
C VAL A 7 -15.55 0.86 9.72
N LEU A 8 -16.12 0.55 8.56
CA LEU A 8 -15.84 -0.69 7.84
C LEU A 8 -14.37 -0.79 7.42
N ARG A 9 -13.75 0.33 6.99
CA ARG A 9 -12.31 0.35 6.70
C ARG A 9 -11.46 0.08 7.94
N TYR A 10 -11.82 0.65 9.09
CA TYR A 10 -11.12 0.36 10.35
C TYR A 10 -11.30 -1.09 10.80
N GLN A 11 -12.51 -1.65 10.67
CA GLN A 11 -12.75 -3.06 10.92
C GLN A 11 -11.88 -3.94 10.02
N GLY A 12 -11.77 -3.62 8.73
CA GLY A 12 -10.88 -4.33 7.81
C GLY A 12 -9.42 -4.31 8.25
N ALA A 13 -8.93 -3.17 8.72
CA ALA A 13 -7.56 -3.04 9.24
C ALA A 13 -7.33 -3.89 10.50
N ILE A 14 -8.32 -3.98 11.39
CA ILE A 14 -8.27 -4.83 12.58
C ILE A 14 -8.23 -6.31 12.18
N HIS A 15 -9.13 -6.74 11.29
CA HIS A 15 -9.14 -8.12 10.78
C HIS A 15 -7.83 -8.49 10.09
N GLN A 16 -7.26 -7.59 9.29
CA GLN A 16 -5.96 -7.78 8.65
C GLN A 16 -4.84 -7.96 9.69
N GLY A 17 -4.85 -7.17 10.79
CA GLY A 17 -3.86 -7.29 11.87
C GLY A 17 -3.91 -8.62 12.62
N VAL A 18 -5.06 -9.29 12.67
CA VAL A 18 -5.22 -10.64 13.24
C VAL A 18 -5.18 -11.76 12.19
N ASN A 19 -4.73 -11.45 10.97
CA ASN A 19 -4.67 -12.37 9.82
C ASN A 19 -6.02 -12.99 9.39
N ALA A 20 -7.14 -12.36 9.76
CA ALA A 20 -8.48 -12.73 9.29
C ALA A 20 -8.75 -12.11 7.91
N PHE A 21 -8.01 -12.57 6.89
CA PHE A 21 -7.97 -11.88 5.60
C PHE A 21 -9.30 -11.89 4.83
N THR A 22 -10.12 -12.92 4.97
CA THR A 22 -11.46 -12.95 4.36
C THR A 22 -12.39 -11.90 4.96
N ASP A 23 -12.34 -11.74 6.28
CA ASP A 23 -13.14 -10.72 6.99
C ASP A 23 -12.63 -9.32 6.64
N ALA A 24 -11.31 -9.16 6.51
CA ALA A 24 -10.70 -7.90 6.07
C ALA A 24 -11.15 -7.51 4.66
N GLU A 25 -11.13 -8.44 3.70
CA GLU A 25 -11.59 -8.19 2.32
C GLU A 25 -13.07 -7.80 2.32
N THR A 26 -13.90 -8.51 3.08
CA THR A 26 -15.33 -8.23 3.22
C THR A 26 -15.58 -6.83 3.78
N ALA A 27 -14.85 -6.44 4.83
CA ALA A 27 -14.96 -5.13 5.45
C ALA A 27 -14.50 -4.00 4.50
N TYR A 28 -13.38 -4.18 3.79
CA TYR A 28 -12.93 -3.21 2.79
C TYR A 28 -13.89 -3.11 1.59
N GLN A 29 -14.48 -4.22 1.14
CA GLN A 29 -15.53 -4.22 0.12
C GLN A 29 -16.76 -3.45 0.60
N GLY A 30 -17.24 -3.69 1.82
CA GLY A 30 -18.33 -2.92 2.40
C GLY A 30 -18.01 -1.42 2.53
N ALA A 31 -16.77 -1.08 2.90
CA ALA A 31 -16.31 0.30 2.95
C ALA A 31 -16.37 0.99 1.57
N LEU A 32 -15.97 0.26 0.53
CA LEU A 32 -16.01 0.69 -0.87
C LEU A 32 -17.45 0.93 -1.33
N ASP A 33 -18.35 0.00 -1.06
CA ASP A 33 -19.75 0.09 -1.48
C ASP A 33 -20.50 1.22 -0.76
N ALA A 34 -20.22 1.42 0.54
CA ALA A 34 -20.74 2.55 1.31
C ALA A 34 -20.22 3.90 0.79
N ALA A 35 -18.94 3.98 0.40
CA ALA A 35 -18.35 5.18 -0.20
C ALA A 35 -18.99 5.49 -1.56
N ARG A 36 -19.16 4.48 -2.42
CA ARG A 36 -19.81 4.63 -3.74
C ARG A 36 -21.27 5.06 -3.63
N THR A 37 -22.03 4.41 -2.74
CA THR A 37 -23.45 4.75 -2.52
C THR A 37 -23.59 6.16 -1.99
N GLY A 38 -22.69 6.57 -1.09
CA GLY A 38 -22.62 7.94 -0.59
C GLY A 38 -21.94 8.95 -1.52
N ARG A 39 -21.42 8.50 -2.67
CA ARG A 39 -20.63 9.28 -3.65
C ARG A 39 -19.42 10.01 -3.04
N PHE A 40 -18.78 9.42 -2.03
CA PHE A 40 -17.59 9.95 -1.37
C PHE A 40 -16.32 9.46 -2.07
N ARG A 41 -15.86 10.20 -3.09
CA ARG A 41 -14.74 9.77 -3.97
C ARG A 41 -13.41 9.61 -3.24
N ALA A 42 -13.09 10.48 -2.29
CA ALA A 42 -11.91 10.33 -1.44
C ALA A 42 -11.96 9.02 -0.62
N LEU A 43 -13.12 8.70 -0.02
CA LEU A 43 -13.29 7.46 0.75
C LEU A 43 -13.31 6.22 -0.15
N GLU A 44 -13.81 6.34 -1.38
CA GLU A 44 -13.73 5.27 -2.38
C GLU A 44 -12.25 4.94 -2.68
N GLY A 45 -11.43 5.97 -2.92
CA GLY A 45 -9.98 5.81 -3.11
C GLY A 45 -9.27 5.23 -1.89
N GLU A 46 -9.60 5.66 -0.67
CA GLU A 46 -9.04 5.09 0.56
C GLU A 46 -9.37 3.60 0.72
N ALA A 47 -10.63 3.20 0.46
CA ALA A 47 -11.06 1.81 0.55
C ALA A 47 -10.36 0.94 -0.51
N LEU A 48 -10.18 1.47 -1.73
CA LEU A 48 -9.41 0.81 -2.79
C LEU A 48 -7.95 0.62 -2.40
N ILE A 49 -7.29 1.63 -1.80
CA ILE A 49 -5.94 1.48 -1.26
C ILE A 49 -5.89 0.32 -0.26
N SER A 50 -6.78 0.31 0.74
CA SER A 50 -6.74 -0.70 1.80
C SER A 50 -6.99 -2.11 1.26
N ARG A 51 -7.95 -2.27 0.34
CA ARG A 51 -8.20 -3.56 -0.32
C ARG A 51 -7.03 -3.98 -1.21
N GLY A 52 -6.44 -3.02 -1.92
CA GLY A 52 -5.29 -3.29 -2.78
C GLY A 52 -4.07 -3.79 -2.02
N ASP A 53 -3.80 -3.19 -0.85
CA ASP A 53 -2.73 -3.65 0.05
C ASP A 53 -3.00 -5.05 0.60
N LEU A 54 -4.25 -5.34 0.99
CA LEU A 54 -4.63 -6.66 1.48
C LEU A 54 -4.43 -7.73 0.41
N ARG A 55 -4.85 -7.44 -0.83
CA ARG A 55 -4.67 -8.35 -1.98
C ARG A 55 -3.21 -8.63 -2.25
N ARG A 56 -2.35 -7.62 -2.15
CA ARG A 56 -0.89 -7.79 -2.22
C ARG A 56 -0.36 -8.69 -1.11
N LEU A 57 -0.82 -8.54 0.13
CA LEU A 57 -0.45 -9.43 1.24
C LEU A 57 -0.88 -10.89 1.00
N GLN A 58 -1.95 -11.10 0.22
CA GLN A 58 -2.42 -12.42 -0.21
C GLN A 58 -1.72 -12.94 -1.48
N GLY A 59 -0.73 -12.21 -2.03
CA GLY A 59 -0.06 -12.54 -3.29
C GLY A 59 -0.90 -12.29 -4.55
N ARG A 60 -2.07 -11.65 -4.42
CA ARG A 60 -2.96 -11.26 -5.53
C ARG A 60 -2.57 -9.90 -6.08
N ASP A 61 -1.30 -9.79 -6.48
CA ASP A 61 -0.70 -8.50 -6.79
C ASP A 61 -1.37 -7.79 -7.98
N ASP A 62 -1.85 -8.52 -8.99
CA ASP A 62 -2.52 -7.90 -10.15
C ASP A 62 -3.85 -7.26 -9.77
N ASP A 63 -4.60 -7.90 -8.88
CA ASP A 63 -5.85 -7.34 -8.36
C ASP A 63 -5.58 -6.14 -7.45
N GLY A 64 -4.55 -6.25 -6.60
CA GLY A 64 -4.11 -5.12 -5.77
C GLY A 64 -3.65 -3.93 -6.62
N ARG A 65 -2.91 -4.20 -7.69
CA ARG A 65 -2.42 -3.20 -8.65
C ARG A 65 -3.56 -2.50 -9.39
N LYS A 66 -4.65 -3.19 -9.72
CA LYS A 66 -5.87 -2.59 -10.30
C LYS A 66 -6.58 -1.66 -9.32
N ASP A 67 -6.67 -2.05 -8.05
CA ASP A 67 -7.29 -1.23 -7.01
C ASP A 67 -6.51 0.07 -6.77
N LEU A 68 -5.18 -0.03 -6.71
CA LEU A 68 -4.31 1.13 -6.54
C LEU A 68 -4.39 2.10 -7.72
N ASP A 69 -4.46 1.61 -8.96
CA ASP A 69 -4.69 2.45 -10.14
C ASP A 69 -6.03 3.17 -10.07
N ARG A 70 -7.08 2.46 -9.66
CA ARG A 70 -8.41 3.06 -9.55
C ARG A 70 -8.44 4.13 -8.47
N ALA A 71 -7.75 3.91 -7.34
CA ALA A 71 -7.60 4.90 -6.29
C ALA A 71 -6.83 6.13 -6.80
N LEU A 72 -5.71 5.93 -7.49
CA LEU A 72 -4.92 7.02 -8.06
C LEU A 72 -5.73 7.87 -9.04
N ALA A 73 -6.45 7.22 -9.97
CA ALA A 73 -7.30 7.93 -10.93
C ALA A 73 -8.40 8.76 -10.25
N LEU A 74 -8.96 8.27 -9.13
CA LEU A 74 -9.91 9.03 -8.34
C LEU A 74 -9.27 10.23 -7.66
N PHE A 75 -8.10 10.06 -7.02
CA PHE A 75 -7.42 11.17 -6.35
C PHE A 75 -6.95 12.24 -7.32
N ASP A 76 -6.46 11.86 -8.50
CA ASP A 76 -6.08 12.81 -9.55
C ASP A 76 -7.30 13.57 -10.07
N ALA A 77 -8.44 12.91 -10.29
CA ALA A 77 -9.68 13.56 -10.74
C ALA A 77 -10.27 14.53 -9.71
N GLU A 78 -10.12 14.24 -8.43
CA GLU A 78 -10.62 15.07 -7.33
C GLU A 78 -9.61 16.16 -6.89
N GLY A 79 -8.43 16.22 -7.51
CA GLY A 79 -7.40 17.20 -7.14
C GLY A 79 -6.85 16.98 -5.72
N LEU A 80 -6.63 15.72 -5.35
CA LEU A 80 -6.15 15.26 -4.03
C LEU A 80 -4.68 14.81 -4.12
N PRO A 81 -3.71 15.75 -4.23
CA PRO A 81 -2.31 15.44 -4.52
C PRO A 81 -1.62 14.65 -3.40
N ARG A 82 -2.02 14.85 -2.14
CA ARG A 82 -1.45 14.11 -0.99
C ARG A 82 -1.81 12.63 -1.07
N GLU A 83 -3.08 12.34 -1.32
CA GLU A 83 -3.63 11.00 -1.46
C GLU A 83 -3.10 10.32 -2.73
N ALA A 84 -3.02 11.07 -3.83
CA ALA A 84 -2.43 10.60 -5.08
C ALA A 84 -0.95 10.22 -4.91
N ALA A 85 -0.16 11.01 -4.16
CA ALA A 85 1.22 10.66 -3.84
C ALA A 85 1.33 9.37 -3.02
N ALA A 86 0.43 9.15 -2.06
CA ALA A 86 0.38 7.90 -1.30
C ALA A 86 0.02 6.69 -2.19
N ALA A 87 -0.93 6.84 -3.12
CA ALA A 87 -1.27 5.81 -4.09
C ALA A 87 -0.09 5.49 -5.03
N ARG A 88 0.57 6.52 -5.59
CA ARG A 88 1.78 6.37 -6.42
C ARG A 88 2.89 5.65 -5.67
N PHE A 89 3.13 5.99 -4.41
CA PHE A 89 4.15 5.30 -3.61
C PHE A 89 3.85 3.81 -3.46
N ARG A 90 2.60 3.43 -3.17
CA ARG A 90 2.20 2.02 -3.08
C ARG A 90 2.38 1.27 -4.39
N ILE A 91 2.03 1.90 -5.51
CA ILE A 91 2.26 1.33 -6.85
C ILE A 91 3.76 1.14 -7.09
N GLY A 92 4.57 2.18 -6.86
CA GLY A 92 6.02 2.10 -7.02
C GLY A 92 6.66 1.01 -6.16
N SER A 93 6.23 0.89 -4.89
CA SER A 93 6.65 -0.18 -3.98
C SER A 93 6.32 -1.56 -4.53
N LEU A 94 5.10 -1.76 -5.02
CA LEU A 94 4.66 -3.03 -5.59
C LEU A 94 5.45 -3.40 -6.84
N GLU A 95 5.74 -2.45 -7.72
CA GLU A 95 6.56 -2.72 -8.91
C GLU A 95 8.01 -3.08 -8.53
N LEU A 96 8.56 -2.54 -7.44
CA LEU A 96 9.85 -2.99 -6.91
C LEU A 96 9.80 -4.42 -6.37
N GLU A 97 8.76 -4.79 -5.64
CA GLU A 97 8.55 -6.17 -5.17
C GLU A 97 8.43 -7.16 -6.33
N ARG A 98 7.86 -6.72 -7.45
CA ARG A 98 7.78 -7.46 -8.72
C ARG A 98 9.08 -7.44 -9.54
N ASN A 99 10.16 -6.89 -8.99
CA ASN A 99 11.45 -6.73 -9.64
C ASN A 99 11.36 -5.92 -10.96
N ARG A 100 10.55 -4.85 -10.97
CA ARG A 100 10.35 -3.93 -12.11
C ARG A 100 10.79 -2.50 -11.74
N PRO A 101 12.08 -2.27 -11.45
CA PRO A 101 12.58 -0.95 -11.06
C PRO A 101 12.40 0.12 -12.14
N HIS A 102 12.41 -0.28 -13.42
CA HIS A 102 12.17 0.63 -14.55
C HIS A 102 10.74 1.17 -14.62
N VAL A 103 9.75 0.45 -14.06
CA VAL A 103 8.37 0.94 -13.93
C VAL A 103 8.23 1.76 -12.64
N ALA A 104 8.85 1.30 -11.55
CA ALA A 104 8.74 1.94 -10.25
C ALA A 104 9.37 3.33 -10.20
N GLU A 105 10.56 3.51 -10.77
CA GLU A 105 11.33 4.74 -10.69
C GLU A 105 10.57 6.01 -11.14
N PRO A 106 9.99 6.07 -12.36
CA PRO A 106 9.24 7.27 -12.78
C PRO A 106 8.04 7.54 -11.86
N ILE A 107 7.39 6.51 -11.33
CA ILE A 107 6.27 6.65 -10.40
C ILE A 107 6.75 7.21 -9.06
N LEU A 108 7.87 6.72 -8.52
CA LEU A 108 8.47 7.21 -7.28
C LEU A 108 8.99 8.65 -7.43
N ARG A 109 9.49 9.05 -8.61
CA ARG A 109 9.82 10.46 -8.87
C ARG A 109 8.58 11.35 -8.87
N GLN A 110 7.45 10.89 -9.38
CA GLN A 110 6.18 11.63 -9.26
C GLN A 110 5.72 11.79 -7.80
N VAL A 111 6.04 10.84 -6.92
CA VAL A 111 5.81 11.01 -5.47
C VAL A 111 6.61 12.20 -4.95
N LEU A 112 7.87 12.34 -5.33
CA LEU A 112 8.72 13.45 -4.90
C LEU A 112 8.26 14.81 -5.49
N GLN A 113 7.68 14.82 -6.68
CA GLN A 113 7.13 16.02 -7.31
C GLN A 113 5.94 16.63 -6.54
N ALA A 114 5.20 15.83 -5.76
CA ALA A 114 4.16 16.34 -4.88
C ALA A 114 4.71 17.22 -3.75
N GLY A 115 6.02 17.14 -3.48
CA GLY A 115 6.74 18.04 -2.59
C GLY A 115 6.13 18.10 -1.19
N PRO A 116 6.09 19.28 -0.54
CA PRO A 116 5.59 19.43 0.84
C PRO A 116 4.12 19.05 1.06
N VAL A 117 3.32 18.89 0.01
CA VAL A 117 1.91 18.49 0.12
C VAL A 117 1.79 16.99 0.38
N ALA A 118 2.77 16.19 -0.06
CA ALA A 118 2.83 14.78 0.26
C ALA A 118 3.15 14.55 1.74
N ASP A 119 2.70 13.41 2.24
CA ASP A 119 3.07 12.96 3.58
C ASP A 119 4.59 12.76 3.68
N ARG A 120 5.21 13.33 4.73
CA ARG A 120 6.67 13.30 4.90
C ARG A 120 7.23 11.88 4.95
N LEU A 121 6.49 10.94 5.53
CA LEU A 121 6.90 9.54 5.58
C LEU A 121 6.84 8.90 4.19
N THR A 122 5.85 9.27 3.37
CA THR A 122 5.74 8.83 1.97
C THR A 122 6.93 9.32 1.14
N LEU A 123 7.34 10.59 1.30
CA LEU A 123 8.54 11.13 0.65
C LEU A 123 9.82 10.41 1.10
N ALA A 124 9.97 10.15 2.41
CA ALA A 124 11.14 9.44 2.94
C ALA A 124 11.26 8.02 2.36
N HIS A 125 10.14 7.29 2.26
CA HIS A 125 10.14 5.98 1.63
C HIS A 125 10.49 6.06 0.14
N ALA A 126 9.93 7.02 -0.59
CA ALA A 126 10.20 7.20 -2.02
C ALA A 126 11.69 7.49 -2.26
N HIS A 127 12.30 8.38 -1.46
CA HIS A 127 13.74 8.61 -1.48
C HIS A 127 14.53 7.33 -1.21
N ARG A 128 14.20 6.56 -0.16
CA ARG A 128 14.91 5.31 0.14
C ARG A 128 14.83 4.32 -1.03
N TYR A 129 13.67 4.18 -1.66
CA TYR A 129 13.49 3.28 -2.80
C TYR A 129 14.24 3.75 -4.05
N LEU A 130 14.21 5.04 -4.37
CA LEU A 130 15.03 5.59 -5.46
C LEU A 130 16.52 5.40 -5.19
N GLY A 131 16.98 5.63 -3.96
CA GLY A 131 18.37 5.38 -3.58
C GLY A 131 18.77 3.90 -3.73
N GLY A 132 17.85 2.98 -3.44
CA GLY A 132 18.03 1.56 -3.70
C GLY A 132 18.21 1.25 -5.19
N ILE A 133 17.37 1.85 -6.05
CA ILE A 133 17.44 1.71 -7.51
C ILE A 133 18.79 2.24 -8.03
N ASP A 134 19.21 3.42 -7.58
CA ASP A 134 20.46 4.05 -8.03
C ASP A 134 21.69 3.29 -7.53
N ARG A 135 21.65 2.75 -6.29
CA ARG A 135 22.69 1.85 -5.78
C ARG A 135 22.84 0.63 -6.67
N ASP A 136 21.73 -0.01 -7.03
CA ASP A 136 21.75 -1.24 -7.82
C ASP A 136 22.21 -1.00 -9.27
N ARG A 137 22.10 0.25 -9.77
CA ARG A 137 22.71 0.71 -11.03
C ARG A 137 24.18 1.12 -10.92
N GLY A 138 24.70 1.23 -9.70
CA GLY A 138 26.05 1.71 -9.43
C GLY A 138 26.21 3.23 -9.40
N ASP A 139 25.12 4.01 -9.50
CA ASP A 139 25.15 5.45 -9.28
C ASP A 139 25.20 5.75 -7.78
N ARG A 140 26.42 5.74 -7.24
CA ARG A 140 26.64 5.88 -5.80
C ARG A 140 26.33 7.28 -5.28
N VAL A 141 26.47 8.30 -6.12
CA VAL A 141 26.24 9.69 -5.71
C VAL A 141 24.74 9.91 -5.55
N ALA A 142 23.94 9.58 -6.59
CA ALA A 142 22.49 9.70 -6.52
C ALA A 142 21.89 8.84 -5.40
N ALA A 143 22.41 7.61 -5.24
CA ALA A 143 21.98 6.72 -4.15
C ALA A 143 22.17 7.35 -2.77
N ARG A 144 23.37 7.92 -2.53
CA ARG A 144 23.70 8.56 -1.26
C ARG A 144 22.83 9.78 -1.00
N ASP A 145 22.63 10.66 -1.96
CA ASP A 145 21.78 11.85 -1.82
C ASP A 145 20.35 11.46 -1.41
N HIS A 146 19.80 10.43 -2.06
CA HIS A 146 18.49 9.89 -1.72
C HIS A 146 18.44 9.26 -0.32
N PHE A 147 19.44 8.46 0.06
CA PHE A 147 19.49 7.90 1.40
C PHE A 147 19.63 8.97 2.49
N GLU A 148 20.44 10.01 2.28
CA GLU A 148 20.61 11.10 3.24
C GLU A 148 19.32 11.94 3.39
N ALA A 149 18.59 12.18 2.30
CA ALA A 149 17.27 12.82 2.35
C ALA A 149 16.26 11.99 3.16
N ALA A 150 16.22 10.67 2.95
CA ALA A 150 15.38 9.77 3.74
C ALA A 150 15.81 9.75 5.22
N ALA A 151 17.11 9.66 5.51
CA ALA A 151 17.66 9.65 6.87
C ALA A 151 17.24 10.88 7.68
N THR A 152 17.33 12.05 7.06
CA THR A 152 16.96 13.34 7.66
C THR A 152 15.49 13.33 8.09
N THR A 153 14.61 12.81 7.23
CA THR A 153 13.19 12.73 7.52
C THR A 153 12.91 11.71 8.62
N TYR A 154 13.43 10.48 8.54
CA TYR A 154 13.22 9.48 9.58
C TYR A 154 13.76 9.88 10.95
N ARG A 155 14.87 10.64 10.99
CA ARG A 155 15.39 11.21 12.23
C ARG A 155 14.42 12.23 12.82
N SER A 156 13.89 13.14 12.01
CA SER A 156 12.93 14.15 12.46
C SER A 156 11.59 13.57 12.92
N LEU A 157 11.24 12.37 12.46
CA LEU A 157 10.03 11.63 12.85
C LEU A 157 10.28 10.65 14.01
N ASP A 158 11.50 10.62 14.57
CA ASP A 158 11.97 9.62 15.53
C ASP A 158 11.55 8.18 15.16
N SER A 159 11.74 7.82 13.89
CA SER A 159 11.44 6.48 13.37
C SER A 159 12.70 5.60 13.42
N PRO A 160 12.92 4.80 14.48
CA PRO A 160 14.12 3.98 14.60
C PRO A 160 14.21 2.94 13.47
N LEU A 161 13.08 2.34 13.08
CA LEU A 161 13.04 1.37 11.97
C LEU A 161 13.41 2.02 10.63
N GLY A 162 12.91 3.23 10.34
CA GLY A 162 13.25 3.95 9.12
C GLY A 162 14.73 4.33 9.09
N GLN A 163 15.28 4.80 10.23
CA GLN A 163 16.71 5.08 10.37
C GLN A 163 17.56 3.82 10.19
N ALA A 164 17.15 2.68 10.76
CA ALA A 164 17.84 1.40 10.62
C ALA A 164 17.92 0.94 9.15
N ASN A 165 16.80 1.04 8.43
CA ASN A 165 16.72 0.68 7.02
C ASN A 165 17.67 1.53 6.16
N VAL A 166 17.74 2.84 6.42
CA VAL A 166 18.67 3.73 5.71
C VAL A 166 20.12 3.43 6.06
N ALA A 167 20.43 3.14 7.33
CA ALA A 167 21.77 2.74 7.74
C ALA A 167 22.20 1.42 7.07
N ASP A 168 21.30 0.43 6.97
CA ASP A 168 21.57 -0.81 6.22
C ASP A 168 21.83 -0.53 4.73
N ASP A 169 21.01 0.31 4.10
CA ASP A 169 21.16 0.69 2.69
C ASP A 169 22.49 1.43 2.42
N LEU A 170 22.91 2.33 3.31
CA LEU A 170 24.22 3.00 3.27
C LEU A 170 25.38 2.02 3.50
N GLY A 171 25.22 1.06 4.41
CA GLY A 171 26.22 0.00 4.63
C GLY A 171 26.42 -0.85 3.37
N ARG A 172 25.34 -1.21 2.68
CA ARG A 172 25.39 -1.92 1.38
C ARG A 172 26.06 -1.07 0.29
N LEU A 173 25.79 0.23 0.26
CA LEU A 173 26.41 1.16 -0.69
C LEU A 173 27.94 1.24 -0.48
N GLU A 174 28.39 1.35 0.77
CA GLU A 174 29.82 1.37 1.11
C GLU A 174 30.51 0.04 0.82
N LEU A 175 29.84 -1.09 1.08
CA LEU A 175 30.37 -2.40 0.77
C LEU A 175 30.56 -2.57 -0.75
N ALA A 176 29.59 -2.11 -1.54
CA ALA A 176 29.71 -2.09 -3.01
C ALA A 176 30.81 -1.13 -3.50
N ALA A 177 31.22 -0.15 -2.70
CA ALA A 177 32.37 0.72 -2.97
C ALA A 177 33.71 0.14 -2.48
N GLY A 178 33.72 -1.04 -1.86
CA GLY A 178 34.91 -1.65 -1.27
C GLY A 178 35.32 -1.05 0.08
N ASN A 179 34.51 -0.14 0.65
CA ASN A 179 34.76 0.55 1.91
C ASN A 179 34.28 -0.29 3.11
N ALA A 180 34.91 -1.44 3.33
CA ALA A 180 34.50 -2.39 4.37
C ALA A 180 34.45 -1.78 5.79
N ALA A 181 35.34 -0.84 6.11
CA ALA A 181 35.33 -0.12 7.39
C ALA A 181 34.08 0.75 7.57
N ALA A 182 33.68 1.50 6.53
CA ALA A 182 32.48 2.33 6.56
C ALA A 182 31.22 1.47 6.58
N ALA A 183 31.19 0.38 5.79
CA ALA A 183 30.11 -0.60 5.82
C ALA A 183 29.91 -1.22 7.21
N LYS A 184 30.99 -1.64 7.88
CA LYS A 184 30.94 -2.19 9.25
C LYS A 184 30.28 -1.20 10.22
N ARG A 185 30.65 0.08 10.15
CA ARG A 185 30.06 1.12 10.99
C ARG A 185 28.56 1.27 10.72
N TRP A 186 28.16 1.40 9.46
CA TRP A 186 26.75 1.54 9.09
C TRP A 186 25.89 0.34 9.49
N PHE A 187 26.39 -0.88 9.31
CA PHE A 187 25.69 -2.07 9.78
C PHE A 187 25.61 -2.16 11.32
N GLY A 188 26.59 -1.63 12.04
CA GLY A 188 26.53 -1.48 13.50
C GLY A 188 25.48 -0.47 13.95
N ASP A 189 25.39 0.67 13.27
CA ASP A 189 24.34 1.66 13.52
C ASP A 189 22.95 1.06 13.24
N ALA A 190 22.81 0.31 12.13
CA ALA A 190 21.58 -0.41 11.80
C ALA A 190 21.21 -1.46 12.86
N GLU A 191 22.17 -2.25 13.35
CA GLU A 191 21.97 -3.23 14.43
C GLU A 191 21.36 -2.57 15.69
N ILE A 192 21.94 -1.46 16.14
CA ILE A 192 21.46 -0.71 17.32
C ILE A 192 20.04 -0.17 17.08
N LEU A 193 19.78 0.37 15.89
CA LEU A 193 18.49 0.96 15.55
C LEU A 193 17.38 -0.10 15.39
N TYR A 194 17.67 -1.26 14.79
CA TYR A 194 16.72 -2.38 14.74
C TYR A 194 16.41 -2.91 16.15
N ARG A 195 17.41 -3.01 17.03
CA ARG A 195 17.19 -3.33 18.45
C ARG A 195 16.28 -2.32 19.13
N ARG A 196 16.52 -1.02 18.93
CA ARG A 196 15.65 0.06 19.46
C ARG A 196 14.22 -0.03 18.92
N ALA A 197 14.05 -0.50 17.69
CA ALA A 197 12.74 -0.73 17.08
C ALA A 197 12.07 -2.04 17.53
N GLY A 198 12.75 -2.89 18.31
CA GLY A 198 12.25 -4.21 18.72
C GLY A 198 12.28 -5.26 17.60
N ASP A 199 13.01 -4.99 16.51
CA ASP A 199 13.07 -5.85 15.34
C ASP A 199 14.26 -6.83 15.41
N THR A 200 14.05 -7.92 16.14
CA THR A 200 15.11 -8.91 16.42
C THR A 200 15.59 -9.65 15.16
N VAL A 201 14.72 -9.80 14.16
CA VAL A 201 15.06 -10.46 12.89
C VAL A 201 16.02 -9.59 12.09
N TRP A 202 15.70 -8.31 11.93
CA TRP A 202 16.56 -7.40 11.19
C TRP A 202 17.80 -6.96 11.96
N GLU A 203 17.74 -6.92 13.30
CA GLU A 203 18.93 -6.81 14.15
C GLU A 203 19.94 -7.93 13.84
N GLY A 204 19.48 -9.19 13.84
CA GLY A 204 20.32 -10.35 13.53
C GLY A 204 20.93 -10.28 12.13
N LYS A 205 20.15 -9.83 11.13
CA LYS A 205 20.65 -9.64 9.76
C LYS A 205 21.70 -8.52 9.67
N ALA A 206 21.48 -7.39 10.35
CA ALA A 206 22.43 -6.29 10.39
C ALA A 206 23.75 -6.71 11.08
N LYS A 207 23.65 -7.45 12.19
CA LYS A 207 24.80 -8.06 12.87
C LYS A 207 25.62 -8.97 11.94
N ALA A 208 24.96 -9.85 11.19
CA ALA A 208 25.63 -10.74 10.25
C ALA A 208 26.39 -9.97 9.15
N LYS A 209 25.77 -8.93 8.58
CA LYS A 209 26.42 -8.05 7.59
C LYS A 209 27.59 -7.27 8.19
N ARG A 210 27.49 -6.81 9.43
CA ARG A 210 28.59 -6.16 10.15
C ARG A 210 29.79 -7.09 10.32
N GLU A 211 29.55 -8.33 10.73
CA GLU A 211 30.59 -9.36 10.90
C GLU A 211 31.21 -9.77 9.55
N GLU A 212 30.44 -9.79 8.47
CA GLU A 212 30.96 -9.96 7.11
C GLU A 212 31.90 -8.80 6.71
N ALA A 213 31.46 -7.55 6.91
CA ALA A 213 32.28 -6.37 6.64
C ALA A 213 33.56 -6.33 7.48
N GLU A 214 33.50 -6.79 8.73
CA GLU A 214 34.67 -6.93 9.61
C GLU A 214 35.66 -7.99 9.09
N ARG A 215 35.18 -9.15 8.66
CA ARG A 215 36.03 -10.18 8.05
C ARG A 215 36.69 -9.69 6.76
N ALA A 216 35.95 -8.95 5.92
CA ALA A 216 36.49 -8.34 4.70
C ALA A 216 37.61 -7.34 5.02
N LEU A 217 37.41 -6.50 6.03
CA LEU A 217 38.41 -5.55 6.52
C LEU A 217 39.67 -6.26 7.04
N ALA A 218 39.50 -7.30 7.86
CA ALA A 218 40.61 -8.08 8.42
C ALA A 218 41.41 -8.84 7.34
N ALA A 219 40.75 -9.25 6.25
CA ALA A 219 41.40 -9.91 5.13
C ALA A 219 42.20 -8.96 4.22
N GLY A 220 42.20 -7.64 4.47
CA GLY A 220 42.84 -6.65 3.59
C GLY A 220 42.24 -6.59 2.19
N LYS A 221 41.06 -7.17 1.99
CA LYS A 221 40.39 -7.23 0.69
C LYS A 221 39.57 -5.97 0.50
N SER A 222 39.90 -5.17 -0.52
CA SER A 222 38.91 -4.30 -1.15
C SER A 222 37.87 -5.23 -1.78
N VAL A 223 36.67 -5.28 -1.20
CA VAL A 223 35.58 -6.06 -1.78
C VAL A 223 35.07 -5.29 -2.98
N VAL A 224 35.68 -5.53 -4.14
CA VAL A 224 35.06 -5.17 -5.41
C VAL A 224 33.91 -6.15 -5.62
N VAL A 225 32.72 -5.77 -5.16
CA VAL A 225 31.50 -6.45 -5.62
C VAL A 225 31.44 -6.22 -7.12
N ALA A 226 31.51 -7.29 -7.92
CA ALA A 226 31.38 -7.18 -9.36
C ALA A 226 30.10 -6.38 -9.68
N PRO A 227 30.15 -5.38 -10.57
CA PRO A 227 28.94 -4.65 -10.95
C PRO A 227 27.90 -5.67 -11.42
N VAL A 228 26.70 -5.59 -10.87
CA VAL A 228 25.54 -6.26 -11.46
C VAL A 228 25.51 -5.82 -12.92
N PRO A 229 25.46 -6.73 -13.91
CA PRO A 229 25.51 -6.34 -15.30
C PRO A 229 24.42 -5.30 -15.57
N VAL A 230 24.84 -4.12 -16.01
CA VAL A 230 23.94 -3.06 -16.46
C VAL A 230 23.17 -3.63 -17.64
N VAL A 231 21.93 -4.06 -17.40
CA VAL A 231 20.97 -4.25 -18.49
C VAL A 231 20.75 -2.87 -19.06
N ALA A 232 21.12 -2.68 -20.33
CA ALA A 232 20.98 -1.41 -21.02
C ALA A 232 19.55 -0.88 -20.80
N PRO A 233 19.36 0.43 -20.55
CA PRO A 233 18.02 0.98 -20.45
C PRO A 233 17.24 0.57 -21.71
N PRO A 234 15.99 0.06 -21.57
CA PRO A 234 15.18 -0.21 -22.74
C PRO A 234 15.08 1.08 -23.56
N PRO A 235 15.07 0.99 -24.91
CA PRO A 235 14.93 2.17 -25.76
C PRO A 235 13.70 2.98 -25.32
N PRO A 236 13.74 4.32 -25.45
CA PRO A 236 12.62 5.17 -25.07
C PRO A 236 11.33 4.63 -25.71
N VAL A 237 10.31 4.44 -24.87
CA VAL A 237 8.99 4.01 -25.34
C VAL A 237 8.52 5.06 -26.34
N PRO A 238 8.24 4.68 -27.60
CA PRO A 238 7.74 5.64 -28.59
C PRO A 238 6.45 6.28 -28.04
N PRO A 239 6.20 7.57 -28.33
CA PRO A 239 4.99 8.24 -27.88
C PRO A 239 3.78 7.38 -28.25
N VAL A 240 2.92 7.14 -27.26
CA VAL A 240 1.66 6.41 -27.46
C VAL A 240 0.88 7.15 -28.53
N VAL A 241 0.87 6.59 -29.75
CA VAL A 241 -0.06 7.01 -30.80
C VAL A 241 -1.43 6.65 -30.26
N GLN A 242 -2.18 7.66 -29.81
CA GLN A 242 -3.56 7.45 -29.42
C GLN A 242 -4.28 6.80 -30.60
N PRO A 243 -4.90 5.62 -30.43
CA PRO A 243 -5.74 5.07 -31.48
C PRO A 243 -6.82 6.12 -31.80
N PRO A 244 -7.21 6.25 -33.09
CA PRO A 244 -8.24 7.22 -33.47
C PRO A 244 -9.47 7.00 -32.58
N GLU A 245 -9.99 8.09 -32.02
CA GLU A 245 -11.21 8.08 -31.22
C GLU A 245 -12.27 7.29 -31.98
N ARG A 246 -12.54 6.05 -31.52
CA ARG A 246 -13.71 5.31 -31.98
C ARG A 246 -14.90 6.08 -31.42
N SER A 247 -15.62 6.75 -32.31
CA SER A 247 -16.98 7.21 -32.09
C SER A 247 -17.77 6.07 -31.45
N LEU A 248 -18.06 6.22 -30.15
CA LEU A 248 -18.88 5.30 -29.39
C LEU A 248 -20.25 5.22 -30.07
N GLU A 249 -20.60 4.06 -30.61
CA GLU A 249 -21.98 3.78 -30.97
C GLU A 249 -22.86 3.87 -29.70
N PRO A 250 -24.08 4.41 -29.80
CA PRO A 250 -24.96 4.55 -28.65
C PRO A 250 -25.29 3.18 -28.06
N ALA A 251 -25.12 3.05 -26.74
CA ALA A 251 -25.39 1.82 -26.00
C ALA A 251 -26.80 1.27 -26.29
N GLU A 252 -26.87 -0.01 -26.62
CA GLU A 252 -28.12 -0.76 -26.78
C GLU A 252 -28.98 -0.65 -25.51
N LYS A 253 -30.28 -0.39 -25.68
CA LYS A 253 -31.21 -0.27 -24.55
C LYS A 253 -31.33 -1.63 -23.85
N PRO A 254 -31.31 -1.67 -22.51
CA PRO A 254 -31.38 -2.93 -21.77
C PRO A 254 -32.67 -3.68 -22.08
N SER A 255 -32.54 -5.00 -22.22
CA SER A 255 -33.63 -5.90 -22.60
C SER A 255 -34.70 -5.95 -21.51
N LEU A 256 -35.91 -6.41 -21.87
CA LEU A 256 -37.02 -6.51 -20.91
C LEU A 256 -36.68 -7.47 -19.75
N SER A 257 -35.87 -8.50 -20.00
CA SER A 257 -35.39 -9.42 -18.97
C SER A 257 -34.45 -8.72 -17.97
N ASP A 258 -33.56 -7.84 -18.44
CA ASP A 258 -32.63 -7.13 -17.55
C ASP A 258 -33.38 -6.20 -16.61
N ARG A 259 -34.41 -5.51 -17.12
CA ARG A 259 -35.26 -4.63 -16.31
C ARG A 259 -36.08 -5.39 -15.27
N LEU A 260 -36.53 -6.60 -15.59
CA LEU A 260 -37.28 -7.44 -14.67
C LEU A 260 -36.39 -8.02 -13.57
N VAL A 261 -35.15 -8.41 -13.91
CA VAL A 261 -34.16 -8.87 -12.92
C VAL A 261 -33.78 -7.75 -11.97
N ASP A 262 -33.54 -6.54 -12.49
CA ASP A 262 -33.21 -5.37 -11.66
C ASP A 262 -34.37 -5.00 -10.72
N ALA A 263 -35.61 -5.01 -11.22
CA ALA A 263 -36.80 -4.76 -10.40
C ALA A 263 -37.01 -5.84 -9.32
N LEU A 264 -36.72 -7.11 -9.63
CA LEU A 264 -36.83 -8.20 -8.65
C LEU A 264 -35.78 -8.06 -7.53
N ILE A 265 -34.55 -7.70 -7.89
CA ILE A 265 -33.44 -7.50 -6.95
C ILE A 265 -33.72 -6.32 -6.01
N GLU A 266 -34.40 -5.28 -6.47
CA GLU A 266 -34.70 -4.10 -5.66
C GLU A 266 -35.85 -4.33 -4.65
N GLU A 267 -36.85 -5.13 -5.00
CA GLU A 267 -38.06 -5.31 -4.18
C GLU A 267 -38.00 -6.49 -3.20
N LEU A 268 -37.23 -7.55 -3.51
CA LEU A 268 -37.06 -8.72 -2.63
C LEU A 268 -36.58 -8.38 -1.21
N PRO A 269 -35.56 -7.52 -1.02
CA PRO A 269 -35.10 -7.15 0.32
C PRO A 269 -36.17 -6.41 1.13
N LYS A 270 -36.99 -5.57 0.49
CA LYS A 270 -38.04 -4.77 1.16
C LYS A 270 -39.16 -5.69 1.69
N ILE A 271 -39.54 -6.70 0.91
CA ILE A 271 -40.54 -7.70 1.31
C ILE A 271 -40.02 -8.56 2.47
N ILE A 272 -38.77 -9.05 2.38
CA ILE A 272 -38.17 -9.87 3.44
C ILE A 272 -38.10 -9.10 4.77
N ILE A 273 -37.65 -7.84 4.73
CA ILE A 273 -37.58 -6.97 5.92
C ILE A 273 -38.97 -6.76 6.50
N GLY A 274 -39.98 -6.48 5.66
CA GLY A 274 -41.37 -6.31 6.09
C GLY A 274 -41.91 -7.53 6.84
N VAL A 275 -41.73 -8.73 6.30
CA VAL A 275 -42.19 -9.99 6.91
C VAL A 275 -41.49 -10.24 8.25
N VAL A 276 -40.18 -10.01 8.34
CA VAL A 276 -39.41 -10.21 9.58
C VAL A 276 -39.87 -9.25 10.69
N VAL A 277 -40.12 -7.98 10.36
CA VAL A 277 -40.61 -6.98 11.34
C VAL A 277 -42.01 -7.35 11.85
N SER A 278 -42.91 -7.82 10.98
CA SER A 278 -44.25 -8.27 11.39
C SER A 278 -44.19 -9.50 12.31
N LEU A 279 -43.33 -10.48 12.01
CA LEU A 279 -43.17 -11.68 12.83
C LEU A 279 -42.61 -11.37 14.22
N LEU A 280 -41.60 -10.49 14.30
CA LEU A 280 -41.04 -10.05 15.58
C LEU A 280 -42.07 -9.27 16.43
N SER A 281 -42.91 -8.46 15.79
CA SER A 281 -43.98 -7.72 16.48
C SER A 281 -45.02 -8.67 17.08
N LEU A 282 -45.44 -9.69 16.31
CA LEU A 282 -46.37 -10.71 16.79
C LEU A 282 -45.77 -11.55 17.92
N LEU A 283 -44.48 -11.91 17.82
CA LEU A 283 -43.77 -12.63 18.87
C LEU A 283 -43.68 -11.81 20.16
N GLY A 284 -43.42 -10.50 20.05
CA GLY A 284 -43.41 -9.58 21.19
C GLY A 284 -44.77 -9.48 21.90
N ILE A 285 -45.86 -9.34 21.14
CA ILE A 285 -47.23 -9.31 21.67
C ILE A 285 -47.57 -10.63 22.38
N TRP A 286 -47.19 -11.76 21.79
CA TRP A 286 -47.38 -13.08 22.39
C TRP A 286 -46.59 -13.26 23.69
N LEU A 287 -45.30 -12.87 23.72
CA LEU A 287 -44.47 -12.92 24.92
C LEU A 287 -45.04 -12.05 26.04
N TYR A 288 -45.45 -10.82 25.71
CA TYR A 288 -46.06 -9.90 26.68
C TYR A 288 -47.34 -10.47 27.27
N SER A 289 -48.20 -11.06 26.44
CA SER A 289 -49.46 -11.67 26.89
C SER A 289 -49.23 -12.90 27.78
N ARG A 290 -48.16 -13.67 27.51
CA ARG A 290 -47.77 -14.84 28.31
C ARG A 290 -47.16 -14.44 29.65
N LEU A 291 -46.29 -13.42 29.67
CA LEU A 291 -45.71 -12.86 30.89
C LEU A 291 -46.78 -12.25 31.80
N LYS A 292 -47.76 -11.53 31.23
CA LYS A 292 -48.86 -10.94 32.00
C LYS A 292 -49.72 -11.99 32.73
N LYS A 293 -49.99 -13.13 32.09
CA LYS A 293 -50.72 -14.25 32.73
C LYS A 293 -49.94 -14.84 33.92
N VAL A 294 -48.64 -15.06 33.77
CA VAL A 294 -47.78 -15.63 34.83
C VAL A 294 -47.65 -14.72 36.06
N VAL A 295 -47.76 -13.40 35.89
CA VAL A 295 -47.69 -12.42 36.99
C VAL A 295 -49.04 -12.21 37.70
N SER A 296 -50.14 -12.70 37.10
CA SER A 296 -51.50 -12.52 37.62
C SER A 296 -52.06 -13.77 38.33
N ASP A 297 -51.30 -14.87 38.35
CA ASP A 297 -51.55 -16.10 39.11
C ASP A 297 -50.61 -16.17 40.33
#